data_AF-A0A969UQN0-F1
#
_entry.id   AF-A0A969UQN0-F1
#
_cell.length_a   1.000
_cell.length_b   1.000
_cell.length_c   1.000
_cell.angle_alpha   90.00
_cell.angle_beta   90.00
_cell.angle_gamma   90.00
#
_symmetry.space_group_name_H-M   'P 1'
#
loop_
_entity.id
_entity.type
_entity.pdbx_description
1 polymer ?
#
loop_
_entity_poly.entity_id
_entity_poly.type
_entity_poly.pdbx_seq_one_letter_code
_entity_poly.pdbx_strand_id
1 'polypeptide(L)'
;MKTTDRITNKKAETSSKILEKLNEGGYFILDKFKDKEKLSDLVRQVILSGIEKLEGVECRRLVESDGLCKMHQHFPADKLADLDLFVKGSPCVKEVILQLSFNVGRGSLKLPDEFFMEENPFAFKISYPHQVAVESKVTNADYHQKYSALRNRITLEENLKLRSKQKINYPKKSSIGNLLKIASSLKKSIFEKILSFGRSDQNQLLETYKGFDRIANQPYAAKVHQPHIDSWYGAPLEGISLWWAIEGATENNGVVLYPDFFGQAIDFQVTEASSSYLPFGITLTKPYKIPVPNGNILLFKYDMLHSSHLNISDFTRIAVVAQIYPQLQFNPDAIHARGTGFHSSADIARGDWENLVQAPIEDNFGVLFENKQKPHVERRISVRIKADLLEGIPICLCDSNLLKNGEKMLVTLQSESIIVIRNARGLQAVSAICSHMGVNLIDGFHDEQNIYCPGHAVAYSLADGSSNCEFLKLQVYQVYDHNQKFFEKRQCASRVFEN
;
A
#
# COMPACT_ATOMS: atom_id res chain seq x y z
N MET A 1 14.45 -21.62 11.01
CA MET A 1 14.35 -20.15 11.10
C MET A 1 13.96 -19.79 12.52
N LYS A 2 14.71 -18.88 13.16
CA LYS A 2 14.45 -18.43 14.53
C LYS A 2 13.09 -17.73 14.56
N THR A 3 12.27 -18.07 15.55
CA THR A 3 11.06 -17.30 15.89
C THR A 3 11.45 -15.83 15.98
N THR A 4 10.82 -15.00 15.16
CA THR A 4 10.94 -13.55 15.24
C THR A 4 10.36 -13.10 16.57
N ASP A 5 11.21 -12.98 17.58
CA ASP A 5 10.82 -12.45 18.88
C ASP A 5 10.17 -11.09 18.66
N ARG A 6 8.89 -10.99 19.01
CA ARG A 6 8.17 -9.71 19.14
C ARG A 6 8.81 -8.93 20.28
N ILE A 7 9.92 -8.25 19.99
CA ILE A 7 10.56 -7.35 20.94
C ILE A 7 9.77 -6.04 20.90
N THR A 8 8.76 -5.95 21.76
CA THR A 8 8.23 -4.65 22.18
C THR A 8 9.26 -4.00 23.09
N ASN A 9 9.77 -2.83 22.66
CA ASN A 9 10.74 -1.96 23.33
C ASN A 9 10.74 -2.06 24.86
N LYS A 10 11.81 -2.61 25.45
CA LYS A 10 12.13 -2.36 26.88
C LYS A 10 13.53 -1.77 27.14
N LYS A 11 14.38 -1.60 26.13
CA LYS A 11 15.62 -0.80 26.24
C LYS A 11 15.86 -0.05 24.92
N ALA A 12 16.36 1.18 25.00
CA ALA A 12 16.77 1.96 23.83
C ALA A 12 17.82 1.16 23.05
N GLU A 13 17.42 0.53 21.95
CA GLU A 13 18.35 -0.13 21.05
C GLU A 13 19.25 0.93 20.40
N THR A 14 20.53 0.58 20.19
CA THR A 14 21.46 1.46 19.49
C THR A 14 21.06 1.53 18.02
N SER A 15 21.34 2.65 17.36
CA SER A 15 21.03 2.84 15.94
C SER A 15 21.60 1.73 15.04
N SER A 16 22.79 1.21 15.37
CA SER A 16 23.41 0.07 14.69
C SER A 16 22.55 -1.19 14.73
N LYS A 17 21.90 -1.48 15.86
CA LYS A 17 21.02 -2.66 16.03
C LYS A 17 19.74 -2.51 15.23
N ILE A 18 19.20 -1.29 15.14
CA ILE A 18 18.03 -1.01 14.30
C ILE A 18 18.38 -1.33 12.84
N LEU A 19 19.50 -0.79 12.33
CA LEU A 19 19.91 -1.03 10.94
C LEU A 19 20.24 -2.50 10.66
N GLU A 20 20.96 -3.17 11.56
CA GLU A 20 21.23 -4.61 11.48
C GLU A 20 19.92 -5.41 11.36
N LYS A 21 18.96 -5.16 12.25
CA LYS A 21 17.65 -5.80 12.23
C LYS A 21 16.87 -5.53 10.95
N LEU A 22 16.90 -4.30 10.44
CA LEU A 22 16.25 -3.95 9.16
C LEU A 22 16.90 -4.71 8.00
N ASN A 23 18.23 -4.81 7.97
CA ASN A 23 18.97 -5.53 6.93
C ASN A 23 18.80 -7.06 7.00
N GLU A 24 18.37 -7.59 8.14
CA GLU A 24 17.97 -9.00 8.30
C GLU A 24 16.51 -9.27 7.91
N GLY A 25 15.79 -8.29 7.36
CA GLY A 25 14.37 -8.42 7.01
C GLY A 25 13.43 -8.25 8.21
N GLY A 26 13.94 -7.70 9.32
CA GLY A 26 13.13 -7.29 10.45
C GLY A 26 12.48 -5.91 10.26
N TYR A 27 11.67 -5.53 11.24
CA TYR A 27 11.06 -4.21 11.34
C TYR A 27 11.29 -3.62 12.74
N PHE A 28 11.08 -2.32 12.88
CA PHE A 28 11.21 -1.61 14.15
C PHE A 28 10.11 -0.57 14.32
N ILE A 29 9.60 -0.37 15.54
CA ILE A 29 8.66 0.72 15.86
C ILE A 29 9.42 1.79 16.64
N LEU A 30 9.59 2.94 16.01
CA LEU A 30 10.21 4.12 16.59
C LEU A 30 9.14 4.95 17.30
N ASP A 31 9.22 5.02 18.62
CA ASP A 31 8.30 5.75 19.48
C ASP A 31 8.80 7.15 19.88
N LYS A 32 10.10 7.40 19.70
CA LYS A 32 10.81 8.63 20.04
C LYS A 32 11.68 9.07 18.88
N PHE A 33 11.43 10.28 18.41
CA PHE A 33 12.28 10.97 17.43
C PHE A 33 12.11 12.48 17.63
N LYS A 34 13.05 13.24 17.08
CA LYS A 34 13.09 14.70 17.25
C LYS A 34 11.82 15.35 16.67
N ASP A 35 11.23 16.26 17.45
CA ASP A 35 10.05 17.06 17.10
C ASP A 35 8.76 16.26 16.84
N LYS A 36 8.66 15.00 17.32
CA LYS A 36 7.50 14.10 17.11
C LYS A 36 6.13 14.78 17.26
N GLU A 37 5.86 15.34 18.43
CA GLU A 37 4.54 15.94 18.74
C GLU A 37 4.28 17.16 17.84
N LYS A 38 5.27 18.05 17.72
CA LYS A 38 5.18 19.24 16.85
C LYS A 38 4.87 18.88 15.40
N LEU A 39 5.58 17.90 14.83
CA LEU A 39 5.35 17.47 13.45
C LEU A 39 3.97 16.83 13.30
N SER A 40 3.54 16.01 14.27
CA SER A 40 2.22 15.38 14.25
C SER A 40 1.11 16.42 14.28
N ASP A 41 1.21 17.41 15.18
CA ASP A 41 0.26 18.51 15.30
C ASP A 41 0.15 19.31 14.01
N LEU A 42 1.27 19.60 13.33
CA LEU A 42 1.23 20.29 12.03
C LEU A 42 0.44 19.50 10.99
N VAL A 43 0.65 18.19 10.88
CA VAL A 43 -0.13 17.35 9.95
C VAL A 43 -1.61 17.34 10.32
N ARG A 44 -1.94 17.18 11.62
CA ARG A 44 -3.32 17.22 12.12
C ARG A 44 -4.01 18.54 11.77
N GLN A 45 -3.34 19.67 11.97
CA GLN A 45 -3.88 20.99 11.68
C GLN A 45 -4.13 21.20 10.18
N VAL A 46 -3.27 20.67 9.31
CA VAL A 46 -3.53 20.70 7.85
C VAL A 46 -4.77 19.88 7.49
N ILE A 47 -4.96 18.70 8.10
CA ILE A 47 -6.16 17.87 7.86
C ILE A 47 -7.42 18.62 8.33
N LEU A 48 -7.42 19.16 9.55
CA LEU A 48 -8.54 19.90 10.12
C LEU A 48 -8.89 21.15 9.29
N SER A 49 -7.87 21.86 8.80
CA SER A 49 -8.06 23.00 7.89
C SER A 49 -8.67 22.57 6.55
N GLY A 50 -8.28 21.40 6.05
CA GLY A 50 -8.87 20.80 4.84
C GLY A 50 -10.34 20.43 5.05
N ILE A 51 -10.66 19.84 6.20
CA ILE A 51 -12.04 19.52 6.60
C ILE A 51 -12.90 20.78 6.66
N GLU A 52 -12.43 21.84 7.33
CA GLU A 52 -13.14 23.12 7.40
C GLU A 52 -13.37 23.71 6.01
N LYS A 53 -12.36 23.66 5.14
CA LYS A 53 -12.48 24.17 3.78
C LYS A 53 -13.54 23.42 2.95
N LEU A 54 -13.68 22.11 3.16
CA LEU A 54 -14.53 21.23 2.34
C LEU A 54 -15.95 21.05 2.91
N GLU A 55 -16.11 21.13 4.23
CA GLU A 55 -17.38 20.87 4.95
C GLU A 55 -17.76 21.95 5.99
N GLY A 56 -16.95 22.99 6.15
CA GLY A 56 -17.21 24.11 7.07
C GLY A 56 -16.74 23.88 8.49
N VAL A 57 -16.81 24.97 9.28
CA VAL A 57 -16.28 25.06 10.65
C VAL A 57 -16.92 24.04 11.59
N GLU A 58 -18.21 23.77 11.43
CA GLU A 58 -18.92 22.86 12.33
C GLU A 58 -18.45 21.40 12.16
N CYS A 59 -18.27 20.93 10.92
CA CYS A 59 -17.70 19.61 10.68
C CYS A 59 -16.29 19.50 11.25
N ARG A 60 -15.45 20.53 11.07
CA ARG A 60 -14.11 20.59 11.68
C ARG A 60 -14.20 20.44 13.20
N ARG A 61 -15.07 21.22 13.85
CA ARG A 61 -15.24 21.23 15.31
C ARG A 61 -15.64 19.84 15.84
N LEU A 62 -16.56 19.16 15.17
CA LEU A 62 -16.99 17.80 15.53
C LEU A 62 -15.85 16.78 15.38
N VAL A 63 -15.12 16.81 14.25
CA VAL A 63 -13.96 15.93 14.04
C VAL A 63 -12.84 16.22 15.04
N GLU A 64 -12.56 17.49 15.33
CA GLU A 64 -11.52 17.88 16.29
C GLU A 64 -11.87 17.44 17.72
N SER A 65 -13.14 17.54 18.10
CA SER A 65 -13.66 17.07 19.38
C SER A 65 -13.54 15.55 19.54
N ASP A 66 -13.92 14.79 18.52
CA ASP A 66 -13.99 13.33 18.61
C ASP A 66 -12.66 12.63 18.25
N GLY A 67 -11.74 13.36 17.63
CA GLY A 67 -10.46 12.86 17.12
C GLY A 67 -10.54 12.47 15.64
N LEU A 68 -9.41 12.57 14.93
CA LEU A 68 -9.38 12.26 13.49
C LEU A 68 -9.62 10.76 13.22
N CYS A 69 -9.35 9.88 14.18
CA CYS A 69 -9.67 8.45 14.05
C CYS A 69 -11.18 8.19 13.97
N LYS A 70 -12.04 9.15 14.33
CA LYS A 70 -13.50 9.08 14.19
C LYS A 70 -14.04 10.00 13.10
N MET A 71 -13.18 10.55 12.25
CA MET A 71 -13.62 11.55 11.27
C MET A 71 -14.69 11.03 10.31
N HIS A 72 -14.76 9.72 10.06
CA HIS A 72 -15.78 9.09 9.22
C HIS A 72 -17.21 9.25 9.76
N GLN A 73 -17.38 9.61 11.02
CA GLN A 73 -18.70 9.88 11.64
C GLN A 73 -19.25 11.25 11.25
N HIS A 74 -18.40 12.17 10.79
CA HIS A 74 -18.74 13.58 10.56
C HIS A 74 -18.40 14.06 9.14
N PHE A 75 -17.31 13.57 8.57
CA PHE A 75 -16.81 13.96 7.25
C PHE A 75 -17.22 12.93 6.18
N PRO A 76 -17.90 13.34 5.09
CA PRO A 76 -18.38 12.41 4.07
C PRO A 76 -17.28 11.65 3.34
N ALA A 77 -17.49 10.35 3.13
CA ALA A 77 -16.54 9.48 2.43
C ALA A 77 -16.27 9.96 0.98
N ASP A 78 -17.27 10.52 0.30
CA ASP A 78 -17.15 11.07 -1.07
C ASP A 78 -16.15 12.24 -1.16
N LYS A 79 -15.95 13.01 -0.09
CA LYS A 79 -15.01 14.14 -0.08
C LYS A 79 -13.59 13.75 0.33
N LEU A 80 -13.36 12.48 0.65
CA LEU A 80 -12.06 12.02 1.16
C LEU A 80 -10.94 12.16 0.12
N ALA A 81 -11.26 11.93 -1.16
CA ALA A 81 -10.34 12.15 -2.27
C ALA A 81 -9.87 13.62 -2.32
N ASP A 82 -10.79 14.57 -2.16
CA ASP A 82 -10.47 16.00 -2.20
C ASP A 82 -9.67 16.43 -0.96
N LEU A 83 -9.95 15.84 0.20
CA LEU A 83 -9.17 16.06 1.42
C LEU A 83 -7.74 15.55 1.26
N ASP A 84 -7.54 14.34 0.74
CA ASP A 84 -6.19 13.80 0.47
C ASP A 84 -5.40 14.71 -0.48
N LEU A 85 -6.04 15.20 -1.55
CA LEU A 85 -5.43 16.14 -2.49
C LEU A 85 -5.10 17.49 -1.85
N PHE A 86 -5.96 17.98 -0.96
CA PHE A 86 -5.69 19.20 -0.19
C PHE A 86 -4.45 19.04 0.69
N VAL A 87 -4.35 17.93 1.43
CA VAL A 87 -3.21 17.65 2.31
C VAL A 87 -1.93 17.46 1.50
N LYS A 88 -1.96 16.67 0.41
CA LYS A 88 -0.81 16.46 -0.49
C LYS A 88 -0.34 17.74 -1.17
N GLY A 89 -1.26 18.63 -1.53
CA GLY A 89 -0.94 19.93 -2.10
C GLY A 89 -0.41 20.96 -1.10
N SER A 90 -0.37 20.64 0.21
CA SER A 90 0.09 21.55 1.25
C SER A 90 1.62 21.61 1.33
N PRO A 91 2.26 22.79 1.12
CA PRO A 91 3.70 22.94 1.29
C PRO A 91 4.18 22.58 2.71
N CYS A 92 3.34 22.86 3.71
CA CYS A 92 3.64 22.54 5.11
C CYS A 92 3.82 21.03 5.32
N VAL A 93 2.99 20.19 4.68
CA VAL A 93 3.12 18.73 4.81
C VAL A 93 4.41 18.26 4.14
N LYS A 94 4.75 18.78 2.96
CA LYS A 94 6.02 18.45 2.27
C LYS A 94 7.23 18.77 3.17
N GLU A 95 7.26 19.96 3.78
CA GLU A 95 8.32 20.36 4.70
C GLU A 95 8.38 19.46 5.94
N VAL A 96 7.24 19.16 6.56
CA VAL A 96 7.16 18.25 7.72
C VAL A 96 7.72 16.88 7.38
N ILE A 97 7.42 16.33 6.21
CA ILE A 97 7.92 15.01 5.80
C ILE A 97 9.42 15.02 5.54
N LEU A 98 9.95 16.03 4.87
CA LEU A 98 11.40 16.13 4.67
C LEU A 98 12.13 16.28 6.02
N GLN A 99 11.59 17.10 6.92
CA GLN A 99 12.13 17.27 8.26
C GLN A 99 12.05 15.97 9.07
N LEU A 100 10.94 15.24 8.98
CA LEU A 100 10.76 13.93 9.61
C LEU A 100 11.83 12.94 9.12
N SER A 101 11.95 12.75 7.80
CA SER A 101 12.94 11.85 7.21
C SER A 101 14.36 12.24 7.61
N PHE A 102 14.70 13.52 7.55
CA PHE A 102 16.01 14.01 7.97
C PHE A 102 16.29 13.72 9.46
N ASN A 103 15.34 14.06 10.35
CA ASN A 103 15.45 13.86 11.79
C ASN A 103 15.58 12.36 12.14
N VAL A 104 14.83 11.49 11.48
CA VAL A 104 14.91 10.03 11.69
C VAL A 104 16.23 9.49 11.16
N GLY A 105 16.63 9.85 9.94
CA GLY A 105 17.88 9.39 9.32
C GLY A 105 19.13 9.79 10.09
N ARG A 106 19.25 11.08 10.45
CA ARG A 106 20.41 11.59 11.21
C ARG A 106 20.33 11.28 12.71
N GLY A 107 19.17 11.47 13.33
CA GLY A 107 19.04 11.37 14.78
C GLY A 107 18.84 9.93 15.28
N SER A 108 17.90 9.20 14.67
CA SER A 108 17.46 7.89 15.18
C SER A 108 18.25 6.75 14.57
N LEU A 109 18.42 6.76 13.24
CA LEU A 109 19.18 5.76 12.50
C LEU A 109 20.69 6.04 12.48
N LYS A 110 21.10 7.29 12.75
CA LYS A 110 22.50 7.74 12.73
C LYS A 110 23.23 7.26 11.47
N LEU A 111 22.60 7.43 10.31
CA LEU A 111 23.23 7.09 9.04
C LEU A 111 24.54 7.90 8.92
N PRO A 112 25.70 7.23 8.76
CA PRO A 112 27.02 7.88 8.84
C PRO A 112 27.26 8.80 7.65
N ASP A 113 26.78 8.39 6.48
CA ASP A 113 27.03 9.07 5.21
C ASP A 113 25.87 9.99 4.80
N GLU A 114 26.02 10.64 3.65
CA GLU A 114 24.92 11.29 2.95
C GLU A 114 23.84 10.25 2.60
N PHE A 115 22.59 10.58 2.90
CA PHE A 115 21.42 9.84 2.44
C PHE A 115 20.45 10.79 1.74
N PHE A 116 19.48 10.22 1.05
CA PHE A 116 18.59 10.92 0.13
C PHE A 116 17.11 10.73 0.50
N MET A 117 16.28 11.67 0.08
CA MET A 117 14.83 11.66 0.20
C MET A 117 14.22 12.04 -1.14
N GLU A 118 13.19 11.33 -1.62
CA GLU A 118 12.53 11.64 -2.89
C GLU A 118 11.94 13.08 -2.86
N GLU A 119 11.95 13.80 -3.98
CA GLU A 119 11.39 15.17 -4.09
C GLU A 119 9.90 15.25 -3.69
N ASN A 120 9.17 14.18 -3.96
CA ASN A 120 7.78 13.99 -3.57
C ASN A 120 7.70 12.82 -2.59
N PRO A 121 8.25 12.99 -1.37
CA PRO A 121 8.70 11.90 -0.53
C PRO A 121 7.57 11.11 0.13
N PHE A 122 6.29 11.35 -0.21
CA PHE A 122 5.22 10.78 0.58
C PHE A 122 3.99 10.26 -0.13
N ALA A 123 3.52 9.16 0.42
CA ALA A 123 2.13 8.73 0.30
C ALA A 123 1.39 9.14 1.57
N PHE A 124 0.40 10.02 1.41
CA PHE A 124 -0.59 10.26 2.44
C PHE A 124 -1.73 9.25 2.29
N LYS A 125 -2.15 8.62 3.40
CA LYS A 125 -3.14 7.54 3.42
C LYS A 125 -4.22 7.85 4.47
N ILE A 126 -5.42 8.22 4.02
CA ILE A 126 -6.63 8.17 4.85
C ILE A 126 -7.50 7.02 4.35
N SER A 127 -7.94 6.15 5.25
CA SER A 127 -8.84 5.04 4.92
C SER A 127 -9.92 4.90 5.99
N TYR A 128 -11.17 4.88 5.56
CA TYR A 128 -12.32 4.75 6.46
C TYR A 128 -12.58 3.28 6.78
N PRO A 129 -13.30 2.98 7.89
CA PRO A 129 -13.87 1.66 8.11
C PRO A 129 -14.57 1.16 6.84
N HIS A 130 -14.33 -0.08 6.45
CA HIS A 130 -14.81 -0.63 5.18
C HIS A 130 -16.33 -0.45 5.02
N GLN A 131 -17.06 -0.66 6.12
CA GLN A 131 -18.50 -0.45 6.29
C GLN A 131 -18.97 0.90 5.73
N VAL A 132 -18.27 1.98 6.10
CA VAL A 132 -18.59 3.35 5.69
C VAL A 132 -18.01 3.63 4.31
N ALA A 133 -16.82 3.10 4.04
CA ALA A 133 -16.10 3.37 2.81
C ALA A 133 -16.82 2.83 1.55
N VAL A 134 -17.53 1.71 1.65
CA VAL A 134 -18.26 1.12 0.50
C VAL A 134 -19.45 1.97 0.04
N GLU A 135 -19.90 2.92 0.85
CA GLU A 135 -20.98 3.84 0.50
C GLU A 135 -20.50 5.01 -0.39
N SER A 136 -19.18 5.23 -0.48
CA SER A 136 -18.59 6.26 -1.32
C SER A 136 -18.77 5.93 -2.80
N LYS A 137 -19.24 6.92 -3.56
CA LYS A 137 -19.36 6.90 -5.02
C LYS A 137 -18.09 7.31 -5.72
N VAL A 138 -17.17 7.98 -5.01
CA VAL A 138 -15.87 8.36 -5.56
C VAL A 138 -14.95 7.15 -5.58
N THR A 139 -14.49 6.79 -6.77
CA THR A 139 -13.61 5.64 -7.01
C THR A 139 -12.13 6.02 -7.00
N ASN A 140 -11.24 5.01 -7.00
CA ASN A 140 -9.81 5.24 -7.21
C ASN A 140 -9.54 5.90 -8.58
N ALA A 141 -10.26 5.50 -9.63
CA ALA A 141 -10.11 6.10 -10.96
C ALA A 141 -10.40 7.62 -10.93
N ASP A 142 -11.50 8.03 -10.28
CA ASP A 142 -11.86 9.45 -10.11
C ASP A 142 -10.76 10.22 -9.36
N TYR A 143 -10.24 9.62 -8.28
CA TYR A 143 -9.13 10.19 -7.53
C TYR A 143 -7.90 10.39 -8.40
N HIS A 144 -7.49 9.38 -9.16
CA HIS A 144 -6.28 9.47 -9.97
C HIS A 144 -6.39 10.53 -11.08
N GLN A 145 -7.58 10.69 -11.67
CA GLN A 145 -7.83 11.79 -12.60
C GLN A 145 -7.61 13.16 -11.93
N LYS A 146 -8.17 13.37 -10.74
CA LYS A 146 -7.98 14.62 -9.96
C LYS A 146 -6.52 14.81 -9.51
N TYR A 147 -5.84 13.74 -9.11
CA TYR A 147 -4.43 13.76 -8.68
C TYR A 147 -3.50 14.17 -9.83
N SER A 148 -3.68 13.60 -11.02
CA SER A 148 -2.90 13.99 -12.20
C SER A 148 -3.09 15.48 -12.54
N ALA A 149 -4.33 15.99 -12.44
CA ALA A 149 -4.58 17.42 -12.62
C ALA A 149 -3.88 18.29 -11.56
N LEU A 150 -3.89 17.87 -10.28
CA LEU A 150 -3.16 18.56 -9.21
C LEU A 150 -1.65 18.59 -9.48
N ARG A 151 -1.07 17.44 -9.84
CA ARG A 151 0.37 17.31 -10.14
C ARG A 151 0.77 18.24 -11.29
N ASN A 152 0.01 18.22 -12.38
CA ASN A 152 0.26 19.07 -13.55
C ASN A 152 0.20 20.57 -13.19
N ARG A 153 -0.71 20.96 -12.29
CA ARG A 153 -0.77 22.33 -11.77
C ARG A 153 0.46 22.70 -10.95
N ILE A 154 0.85 21.86 -9.98
CA ILE A 154 2.04 22.09 -9.13
C ILE A 154 3.29 22.23 -10.00
N THR A 155 3.51 21.30 -10.93
CA THR A 155 4.64 21.33 -11.86
C THR A 155 4.63 22.60 -12.73
N LEU A 156 3.47 23.07 -13.17
CA LEU A 156 3.36 24.33 -13.91
C LEU A 156 3.76 25.54 -13.05
N GLU A 157 3.27 25.60 -11.81
CA GLU A 157 3.60 26.68 -10.87
C GLU A 157 5.10 26.72 -10.54
N GLU A 158 5.72 25.56 -10.32
CA GLU A 158 7.17 25.43 -10.08
C GLU A 158 8.00 25.89 -11.28
N ASN A 159 7.62 25.46 -12.49
CA ASN A 159 8.27 25.91 -13.72
C ASN A 159 8.15 27.43 -13.94
N LEU A 160 7.02 28.03 -13.57
CA LEU A 160 6.83 29.48 -13.62
C LEU A 160 7.75 30.18 -12.60
N LYS A 161 7.88 29.65 -11.38
CA LYS A 161 8.80 30.18 -10.35
C LYS A 161 10.25 30.10 -10.83
N LEU A 162 10.70 28.96 -11.35
CA LEU A 162 12.07 28.80 -11.87
C LEU A 162 12.38 29.79 -13.00
N ARG A 163 11.45 29.98 -13.95
CA ARG A 163 11.62 30.96 -15.02
C ARG A 163 11.64 32.41 -14.52
N SER A 164 10.86 32.73 -13.49
CA SER A 164 10.89 34.06 -12.88
C SER A 164 12.25 34.37 -12.25
N LYS A 165 12.86 33.38 -11.58
CA LYS A 165 14.23 33.47 -11.03
C LYS A 165 15.27 33.63 -12.15
N GLN A 166 15.15 32.87 -13.25
CA GLN A 166 16.06 32.97 -14.40
C GLN A 166 15.94 34.30 -15.17
N LYS A 167 14.74 34.87 -15.28
CA LYS A 167 14.51 36.13 -16.02
C LYS A 167 15.25 37.33 -15.42
N ILE A 168 15.60 37.28 -14.14
CA ILE A 168 16.35 38.33 -13.46
C ILE A 168 17.82 38.40 -13.95
N ASN A 169 18.33 37.34 -14.59
CA ASN A 169 19.72 37.25 -15.05
C ASN A 169 19.95 37.52 -16.56
N TYR A 170 18.96 38.03 -17.32
CA TYR A 170 19.22 38.39 -18.73
C TYR A 170 19.89 39.77 -18.86
N PRO A 171 21.00 39.88 -19.62
CA PRO A 171 21.65 41.17 -19.87
C PRO A 171 20.72 42.11 -20.64
N LYS A 172 20.59 43.35 -20.16
CA LYS A 172 19.68 44.43 -20.64
C LYS A 172 19.88 44.92 -22.10
N LYS A 173 20.47 44.15 -23.01
CA LYS A 173 20.81 44.59 -24.38
C LYS A 173 20.28 43.71 -25.53
N SER A 174 19.12 43.08 -25.39
CA SER A 174 18.45 42.46 -26.56
C SER A 174 17.43 43.43 -27.18
N SER A 175 17.49 43.58 -28.51
CA SER A 175 16.60 44.47 -29.26
C SER A 175 15.15 43.99 -29.17
N ILE A 176 14.20 44.95 -29.13
CA ILE A 176 12.74 44.73 -28.98
C ILE A 176 12.19 43.69 -29.97
N GLY A 177 12.77 43.58 -31.17
CA GLY A 177 12.37 42.59 -32.18
C GLY A 177 12.60 41.13 -31.79
N ASN A 178 13.66 40.84 -31.03
CA ASN A 178 13.93 39.47 -30.57
C ASN A 178 13.00 39.04 -29.44
N LEU A 179 12.54 39.98 -28.61
CA LEU A 179 11.59 39.69 -27.52
C LEU A 179 10.24 39.20 -28.05
N LEU A 180 9.74 39.75 -29.16
CA LEU A 180 8.47 39.33 -29.76
C LEU A 180 8.55 37.95 -30.44
N LYS A 181 9.68 37.62 -31.07
CA LYS A 181 9.93 36.27 -31.62
C LYS A 181 10.04 35.22 -30.52
N ILE A 182 10.71 35.55 -29.40
CA ILE A 182 10.80 34.65 -28.25
C ILE A 182 9.42 34.45 -27.62
N ALA A 183 8.62 35.51 -27.44
CA ALA A 183 7.29 35.41 -26.83
C ALA A 183 6.31 34.53 -27.63
N SER A 184 6.36 34.60 -28.96
CA SER A 184 5.50 33.80 -29.84
C SER A 184 5.91 32.33 -29.92
N SER A 185 7.22 32.02 -29.99
CA SER A 185 7.69 30.63 -29.95
C SER A 185 7.42 29.97 -28.58
N LEU A 186 7.52 30.74 -27.49
CA LEU A 186 7.25 30.25 -26.15
C LEU A 186 5.77 29.87 -25.96
N LYS A 187 4.83 30.70 -26.45
CA LYS A 187 3.39 30.41 -26.37
C LYS A 187 3.05 29.11 -27.11
N LYS A 188 3.64 28.88 -28.28
CA LYS A 188 3.42 27.65 -29.07
C LYS A 188 3.98 26.41 -28.36
N SER A 189 5.22 26.48 -27.87
CA SER A 189 5.85 25.37 -27.14
C SER A 189 5.12 25.01 -25.84
N ILE A 190 4.59 26.01 -25.12
CA ILE A 190 3.82 25.79 -23.89
C ILE A 190 2.48 25.12 -24.22
N PHE A 191 1.78 25.60 -25.24
CA PHE A 191 0.50 25.01 -25.64
C PHE A 191 0.67 23.57 -26.13
N GLU A 192 1.71 23.29 -26.92
CA GLU A 192 2.04 21.94 -27.39
C GLU A 192 2.45 21.02 -26.23
N LYS A 193 3.25 21.49 -25.26
CA LYS A 193 3.58 20.71 -24.05
C LYS A 193 2.35 20.43 -23.19
N ILE A 194 1.50 21.43 -22.92
CA ILE A 194 0.28 21.24 -22.13
C ILE A 194 -0.64 20.21 -22.81
N LEU A 195 -0.77 20.27 -24.14
CA LEU A 195 -1.56 19.29 -24.89
C LEU A 195 -0.92 17.89 -24.93
N SER A 196 0.41 17.79 -25.02
CA SER A 196 1.09 16.49 -25.01
C SER A 196 1.06 15.82 -23.64
N PHE A 197 1.22 16.58 -22.55
CA PHE A 197 1.14 16.08 -21.18
C PHE A 197 -0.24 15.50 -20.85
N GLY A 198 -1.33 16.12 -21.32
CA GLY A 198 -2.69 15.63 -21.09
C GLY A 198 -2.98 14.26 -21.73
N ARG A 199 -2.36 13.93 -22.87
CA ARG A 199 -2.58 12.65 -23.57
C ARG A 199 -1.68 11.52 -23.06
N SER A 200 -0.43 11.80 -22.68
CA SER A 200 0.47 10.77 -22.14
C SER A 200 0.01 10.28 -20.77
N ASP A 201 -0.44 11.19 -19.90
CA ASP A 201 -0.90 10.85 -18.55
C ASP A 201 -2.15 9.96 -18.59
N GLN A 202 -3.13 10.23 -19.47
CA GLN A 202 -4.32 9.39 -19.58
C GLN A 202 -4.02 7.96 -20.03
N ASN A 203 -3.09 7.79 -20.98
CA ASN A 203 -2.67 6.47 -21.41
C ASN A 203 -1.88 5.74 -20.31
N GLN A 204 -1.03 6.46 -19.57
CA GLN A 204 -0.31 5.89 -18.43
C GLN A 204 -1.25 5.49 -17.28
N LEU A 205 -2.35 6.22 -17.08
CA LEU A 205 -3.40 5.92 -16.12
C LEU A 205 -4.18 4.65 -16.51
N LEU A 206 -4.57 4.55 -17.79
CA LEU A 206 -5.17 3.33 -18.33
C LEU A 206 -4.22 2.14 -18.19
N GLU A 207 -2.92 2.33 -18.44
CA GLU A 207 -1.91 1.29 -18.25
C GLU A 207 -1.69 0.89 -16.80
N THR A 208 -1.69 1.85 -15.88
CA THR A 208 -1.57 1.58 -14.42
C THR A 208 -2.69 0.66 -13.94
N TYR A 209 -3.86 0.70 -14.59
CA TYR A 209 -5.02 -0.12 -14.27
C TYR A 209 -5.32 -1.24 -15.27
N LYS A 210 -4.52 -1.43 -16.33
CA LYS A 210 -4.69 -2.58 -17.24
C LYS A 210 -4.55 -3.87 -16.43
N GLY A 211 -5.64 -4.63 -16.34
CA GLY A 211 -5.73 -5.85 -15.51
C GLY A 211 -6.23 -5.65 -14.07
N PHE A 212 -6.55 -4.41 -13.67
CA PHE A 212 -6.99 -4.03 -12.32
C PHE A 212 -8.27 -3.18 -12.30
N ASP A 213 -9.20 -3.43 -13.24
CA ASP A 213 -10.51 -2.76 -13.26
C ASP A 213 -11.22 -2.81 -11.91
N ARG A 214 -11.00 -3.88 -11.14
CA ARG A 214 -11.52 -4.00 -9.77
C ARG A 214 -10.95 -2.93 -8.84
N ILE A 215 -9.64 -2.68 -8.84
CA ILE A 215 -9.03 -1.64 -7.99
C ILE A 215 -9.46 -0.26 -8.47
N ALA A 216 -9.50 -0.03 -9.78
CA ALA A 216 -9.90 1.26 -10.36
C ALA A 216 -11.31 1.67 -9.89
N ASN A 217 -12.24 0.71 -9.86
CA ASN A 217 -13.64 0.92 -9.49
C ASN A 217 -13.91 0.82 -7.98
N GLN A 218 -12.91 0.54 -7.15
CA GLN A 218 -13.10 0.54 -5.70
C GLN A 218 -13.36 1.95 -5.18
N PRO A 219 -14.24 2.10 -4.18
CA PRO A 219 -14.39 3.35 -3.46
C PRO A 219 -13.03 3.82 -2.91
N TYR A 220 -12.67 5.07 -3.19
CA TYR A 220 -11.39 5.63 -2.79
C TYR A 220 -11.20 5.58 -1.26
N ALA A 221 -12.28 5.74 -0.49
CA ALA A 221 -12.24 5.65 0.97
C ALA A 221 -11.84 4.26 1.50
N ALA A 222 -11.99 3.22 0.68
CA ALA A 222 -11.59 1.85 0.97
C ALA A 222 -10.21 1.51 0.38
N LYS A 223 -9.44 2.51 -0.11
CA LYS A 223 -8.18 2.29 -0.81
C LYS A 223 -7.19 1.46 0.02
N VAL A 224 -6.70 0.41 -0.62
CA VAL A 224 -5.70 -0.52 -0.11
C VAL A 224 -4.71 -0.87 -1.22
N HIS A 225 -3.53 -1.30 -0.82
CA HIS A 225 -2.52 -1.85 -1.73
C HIS A 225 -2.39 -3.35 -1.47
N GLN A 226 -2.39 -4.13 -2.55
CA GLN A 226 -2.05 -5.55 -2.52
C GLN A 226 -0.56 -5.76 -2.16
N PRO A 227 -0.10 -6.99 -1.87
CA PRO A 227 1.30 -7.22 -1.54
C PRO A 227 2.21 -6.80 -2.68
N HIS A 228 3.21 -6.01 -2.36
CA HIS A 228 4.22 -5.52 -3.28
C HIS A 228 5.53 -5.26 -2.56
N ILE A 229 6.55 -5.00 -3.37
CA ILE A 229 7.85 -4.49 -2.97
C ILE A 229 8.02 -3.13 -3.65
N ASP A 230 8.45 -2.11 -2.90
CA ASP A 230 8.55 -0.74 -3.43
C ASP A 230 9.59 -0.61 -4.54
N SER A 231 10.64 -1.45 -4.54
CA SER A 231 11.66 -1.47 -5.59
C SER A 231 11.10 -1.91 -6.96
N TRP A 232 9.95 -2.59 -7.01
CA TRP A 232 9.26 -2.91 -8.26
C TRP A 232 8.63 -1.67 -8.91
N TYR A 233 8.36 -0.62 -8.10
CA TYR A 233 7.86 0.68 -8.54
C TYR A 233 8.99 1.68 -8.86
N GLY A 234 10.24 1.21 -8.97
CA GLY A 234 11.39 2.06 -9.28
C GLY A 234 11.88 2.91 -8.12
N ALA A 235 11.47 2.61 -6.87
CA ALA A 235 12.13 3.20 -5.72
C ALA A 235 13.57 2.64 -5.58
N PRO A 236 14.53 3.44 -5.08
CA PRO A 236 15.88 2.95 -4.83
C PRO A 236 15.91 1.70 -3.92
N LEU A 237 16.78 0.77 -4.29
CA LEU A 237 17.26 -0.33 -3.47
C LEU A 237 17.75 0.20 -2.12
N GLU A 238 17.71 -0.67 -1.12
CA GLU A 238 18.05 -0.35 0.27
C GLU A 238 17.20 0.74 0.96
N GLY A 239 16.18 1.28 0.29
CA GLY A 239 15.24 2.23 0.87
C GLY A 239 14.67 1.75 2.21
N ILE A 240 14.49 2.70 3.12
CA ILE A 240 13.86 2.50 4.43
C ILE A 240 12.53 3.26 4.41
N SER A 241 11.46 2.53 4.70
CA SER A 241 10.10 3.07 4.81
C SER A 241 9.85 3.58 6.21
N LEU A 242 9.28 4.78 6.28
CA LEU A 242 8.87 5.43 7.51
C LEU A 242 7.35 5.49 7.46
N TRP A 243 6.68 4.42 7.88
CA TRP A 243 5.22 4.41 7.95
C TRP A 243 4.78 5.03 9.28
N TRP A 244 4.45 6.31 9.24
CA TRP A 244 4.12 7.12 10.40
C TRP A 244 2.60 7.12 10.65
N ALA A 245 2.20 6.52 11.78
CA ALA A 245 0.81 6.52 12.21
C ALA A 245 0.45 7.89 12.79
N ILE A 246 -0.40 8.66 12.11
CA ILE A 246 -0.92 9.93 12.64
C ILE A 246 -2.05 9.62 13.63
N GLU A 247 -3.05 8.86 13.18
CA GLU A 247 -4.15 8.44 14.06
C GLU A 247 -4.83 7.16 13.56
N GLY A 248 -5.38 6.38 14.51
CA GLY A 248 -6.31 5.28 14.23
C GLY A 248 -5.68 4.05 13.61
N ALA A 249 -4.35 3.92 13.61
CA ALA A 249 -3.66 2.72 13.13
C ALA A 249 -3.76 1.58 14.16
N THR A 250 -4.37 0.47 13.76
CA THR A 250 -4.55 -0.74 14.56
C THR A 250 -4.07 -1.97 13.78
N GLU A 251 -4.06 -3.14 14.42
CA GLU A 251 -3.80 -4.40 13.72
C GLU A 251 -4.81 -4.71 12.61
N ASN A 252 -6.04 -4.16 12.71
CA ASN A 252 -7.13 -4.40 11.79
C ASN A 252 -7.26 -3.33 10.69
N ASN A 253 -6.31 -2.41 10.60
CA ASN A 253 -6.24 -1.48 9.47
C ASN A 253 -4.81 -1.05 9.09
N GLY A 254 -3.75 -1.48 9.77
CA GLY A 254 -2.39 -0.99 9.55
C GLY A 254 -1.66 -1.57 8.31
N VAL A 255 -0.34 -1.69 8.46
CA VAL A 255 0.55 -2.34 7.49
C VAL A 255 0.63 -3.83 7.79
N VAL A 256 0.69 -4.63 6.74
CA VAL A 256 0.98 -6.06 6.81
C VAL A 256 2.36 -6.29 6.22
N LEU A 257 3.22 -6.97 6.97
CA LEU A 257 4.54 -7.38 6.52
C LEU A 257 4.58 -8.89 6.28
N TYR A 258 5.44 -9.33 5.35
CA TYR A 258 5.74 -10.73 5.10
C TYR A 258 7.26 -10.95 5.21
N PRO A 259 7.84 -10.94 6.42
CA PRO A 259 9.29 -10.99 6.63
C PRO A 259 9.95 -12.22 6.01
N ASP A 260 9.24 -13.35 5.95
CA ASP A 260 9.77 -14.60 5.39
C ASP A 260 10.09 -14.48 3.89
N PHE A 261 9.51 -13.49 3.18
CA PHE A 261 9.82 -13.20 1.77
C PHE A 261 11.06 -12.34 1.56
N PHE A 262 11.64 -11.78 2.63
CA PHE A 262 12.80 -10.90 2.51
C PHE A 262 14.00 -11.66 1.92
N GLY A 263 14.62 -11.12 0.87
CA GLY A 263 15.72 -11.77 0.16
C GLY A 263 15.31 -12.88 -0.82
N GLN A 264 14.00 -13.10 -1.06
CA GLN A 264 13.53 -14.09 -2.02
C GLN A 264 13.46 -13.52 -3.46
N ALA A 265 13.73 -14.36 -4.45
CA ALA A 265 13.58 -14.10 -5.88
C ALA A 265 12.11 -14.24 -6.29
N ILE A 266 11.34 -13.20 -6.02
CA ILE A 266 9.98 -13.11 -6.54
C ILE A 266 10.06 -12.57 -7.96
N ASP A 267 9.73 -13.41 -8.94
CA ASP A 267 9.51 -12.95 -10.30
C ASP A 267 8.14 -12.26 -10.35
N PHE A 268 8.14 -10.94 -10.51
CA PHE A 268 6.94 -10.11 -10.60
C PHE A 268 6.61 -9.74 -12.06
N GLN A 269 7.47 -10.11 -13.01
CA GLN A 269 7.26 -9.87 -14.44
C GLN A 269 6.38 -10.95 -15.10
N VAL A 270 5.90 -11.94 -14.33
CA VAL A 270 5.26 -13.18 -14.82
C VAL A 270 3.85 -12.98 -15.40
N THR A 271 3.27 -11.79 -15.35
CA THR A 271 1.91 -11.58 -15.88
C THR A 271 1.89 -10.63 -17.07
N GLU A 272 1.08 -10.97 -18.08
CA GLU A 272 0.73 -10.09 -19.22
C GLU A 272 0.13 -8.73 -18.76
N ALA A 273 -0.31 -8.64 -17.50
CA ALA A 273 -0.62 -7.39 -16.82
C ALA A 273 0.65 -6.87 -16.13
N SER A 274 1.15 -5.73 -16.60
CA SER A 274 2.27 -4.94 -16.07
C SER A 274 2.00 -4.42 -14.65
N SER A 275 1.88 -5.34 -13.69
CA SER A 275 1.56 -5.03 -12.31
C SER A 275 2.80 -5.05 -11.43
N SER A 276 2.93 -4.05 -10.56
CA SER A 276 3.88 -4.07 -9.45
C SER A 276 3.29 -4.74 -8.20
N TYR A 277 2.40 -5.72 -8.36
CA TYR A 277 1.84 -6.51 -7.26
C TYR A 277 2.29 -7.97 -7.36
N LEU A 278 2.21 -8.69 -6.25
CA LEU A 278 2.55 -10.11 -6.21
C LEU A 278 1.69 -10.90 -7.22
N PRO A 279 2.30 -11.67 -8.13
CA PRO A 279 1.54 -12.45 -9.10
C PRO A 279 0.79 -13.61 -8.42
N PHE A 280 -0.25 -14.10 -9.11
CA PHE A 280 -0.97 -15.29 -8.69
C PHE A 280 -0.07 -16.54 -8.70
N GLY A 281 -0.38 -17.50 -7.84
CA GLY A 281 0.36 -18.75 -7.74
C GLY A 281 1.54 -18.75 -6.78
N ILE A 282 1.86 -17.60 -6.18
CA ILE A 282 2.81 -17.52 -5.07
C ILE A 282 2.02 -17.57 -3.76
N THR A 283 2.23 -18.64 -2.98
CA THR A 283 1.58 -18.76 -1.68
C THR A 283 2.25 -17.88 -0.65
N LEU A 284 1.48 -16.97 -0.06
CA LEU A 284 1.97 -16.10 1.01
C LEU A 284 2.20 -16.87 2.31
N THR A 285 3.21 -16.43 3.05
CA THR A 285 3.45 -16.85 4.43
C THR A 285 2.51 -16.10 5.37
N LYS A 286 2.59 -16.42 6.66
CA LYS A 286 1.74 -15.81 7.68
C LYS A 286 1.86 -14.29 7.64
N PRO A 287 0.75 -13.54 7.46
CA PRO A 287 0.80 -12.09 7.47
C PRO A 287 1.12 -11.57 8.87
N TYR A 288 2.06 -10.63 8.98
CA TYR A 288 2.38 -9.92 10.22
C TYR A 288 1.64 -8.58 10.22
N LYS A 289 0.48 -8.55 10.87
CA LYS A 289 -0.30 -7.31 11.08
C LYS A 289 0.35 -6.51 12.20
N ILE A 290 0.92 -5.34 11.88
CA ILE A 290 1.69 -4.56 12.84
C ILE A 290 0.81 -3.43 13.40
N PRO A 291 0.38 -3.49 14.68
CA PRO A 291 -0.23 -2.33 15.32
C PRO A 291 0.85 -1.27 15.58
N VAL A 292 0.61 -0.05 15.10
CA VAL A 292 1.53 1.08 15.28
C VAL A 292 0.80 2.15 16.09
N PRO A 293 1.24 2.46 17.32
CA PRO A 293 0.59 3.50 18.12
C PRO A 293 0.60 4.87 17.43
N ASN A 294 -0.41 5.69 17.72
CA ASN A 294 -0.48 7.06 17.21
C ASN A 294 0.81 7.84 17.52
N GLY A 295 1.28 8.59 16.54
CA GLY A 295 2.54 9.33 16.55
C GLY A 295 3.79 8.48 16.26
N ASN A 296 3.74 7.14 16.35
CA ASN A 296 4.92 6.29 16.15
C ASN A 296 5.17 5.95 14.67
N ILE A 297 6.41 5.60 14.36
CA ILE A 297 6.85 5.24 13.00
C ILE A 297 7.20 3.75 12.96
N LEU A 298 6.60 3.02 12.02
CA LEU A 298 7.06 1.68 11.65
C LEU A 298 8.15 1.81 10.58
N LEU A 299 9.32 1.27 10.89
CA LEU A 299 10.49 1.18 10.03
C LEU A 299 10.61 -0.23 9.44
N PHE A 300 10.76 -0.32 8.12
CA PHE A 300 11.04 -1.57 7.40
C PHE A 300 11.76 -1.26 6.07
N LYS A 301 12.45 -2.25 5.49
CA LYS A 301 13.12 -2.11 4.20
C LYS A 301 12.13 -2.18 3.04
N TYR A 302 12.44 -1.48 1.96
CA TYR A 302 11.61 -1.42 0.74
C TYR A 302 11.44 -2.76 0.05
N ASP A 303 12.49 -3.59 0.12
CA ASP A 303 12.50 -4.93 -0.44
C ASP A 303 11.80 -5.98 0.45
N MET A 304 11.14 -5.52 1.52
CA MET A 304 10.23 -6.35 2.28
C MET A 304 8.87 -6.38 1.59
N LEU A 305 8.40 -7.58 1.25
CA LEU A 305 7.04 -7.75 0.76
C LEU A 305 6.05 -7.26 1.83
N HIS A 306 5.19 -6.33 1.44
CA HIS A 306 4.24 -5.71 2.35
C HIS A 306 2.95 -5.31 1.63
N SER A 307 1.87 -5.13 2.40
CA SER A 307 0.58 -4.69 1.88
C SER A 307 -0.11 -3.74 2.84
N SER A 308 -1.22 -3.15 2.41
CA SER A 308 -2.11 -2.42 3.33
C SER A 308 -3.23 -3.36 3.77
N HIS A 309 -3.45 -3.49 5.08
CA HIS A 309 -4.61 -4.22 5.57
C HIS A 309 -5.87 -3.45 5.18
N LEU A 310 -6.92 -4.18 4.78
CA LEU A 310 -8.25 -3.59 4.64
C LEU A 310 -8.69 -3.04 5.98
N ASN A 311 -9.22 -1.82 6.00
CA ASN A 311 -9.69 -1.22 7.24
C ASN A 311 -10.99 -1.87 7.69
N ILE A 312 -10.87 -2.94 8.45
CA ILE A 312 -11.99 -3.66 9.08
C ILE A 312 -12.12 -3.31 10.56
N SER A 313 -11.58 -2.16 10.96
CA SER A 313 -11.73 -1.60 12.30
C SER A 313 -12.81 -0.53 12.33
N ASP A 314 -13.19 -0.07 13.51
CA ASP A 314 -14.14 1.04 13.70
C ASP A 314 -13.45 2.43 13.63
N PHE A 315 -12.18 2.48 13.24
CA PHE A 315 -11.40 3.72 13.21
C PHE A 315 -10.98 4.08 11.78
N THR A 316 -11.04 5.37 11.46
CA THR A 316 -10.33 5.94 10.31
C THR A 316 -8.82 5.81 10.56
N ARG A 317 -8.12 5.18 9.62
CA ARG A 317 -6.66 5.14 9.59
C ARG A 317 -6.12 6.38 8.89
N ILE A 318 -5.21 7.09 9.55
CA ILE A 318 -4.44 8.19 8.96
C ILE A 318 -2.96 7.88 9.14
N ALA A 319 -2.25 7.75 8.03
CA ALA A 319 -0.82 7.51 8.03
C ALA A 319 -0.12 8.33 6.94
N VAL A 320 1.14 8.66 7.21
CA VAL A 320 2.04 9.21 6.21
C VAL A 320 3.19 8.25 6.01
N VAL A 321 3.52 7.97 4.75
CA VAL A 321 4.70 7.20 4.39
C VAL A 321 5.76 8.19 3.96
N ALA A 322 6.89 8.23 4.67
CA ALA A 322 8.08 8.93 4.26
C ALA A 322 9.18 7.93 3.93
N GLN A 323 10.25 8.40 3.28
CA GLN A 323 11.25 7.52 2.67
C GLN A 323 12.66 8.06 2.93
N ILE A 324 13.59 7.15 3.19
CA ILE A 324 15.02 7.44 3.33
C ILE A 324 15.79 6.45 2.46
N TYR A 325 16.73 6.97 1.67
CA TYR A 325 17.57 6.19 0.76
C TYR A 325 19.03 6.37 1.16
N PRO A 326 19.67 5.36 1.79
CA PRO A 326 21.10 5.42 2.06
C PRO A 326 21.93 5.55 0.77
N GLN A 327 21.46 4.93 -0.32
CA GLN A 327 22.06 4.98 -1.64
C GLN A 327 20.97 5.10 -2.71
N LEU A 328 21.33 5.64 -3.88
CA LEU A 328 20.44 5.76 -5.04
C LEU A 328 20.76 4.68 -6.07
N GLN A 329 20.65 3.42 -5.67
CA GLN A 329 20.75 2.28 -6.60
C GLN A 329 19.35 1.76 -6.94
N PHE A 330 19.11 1.25 -8.14
CA PHE A 330 17.77 0.86 -8.59
C PHE A 330 17.73 -0.58 -9.07
N ASN A 331 16.53 -1.18 -8.95
CA ASN A 331 16.28 -2.51 -9.49
C ASN A 331 16.22 -2.43 -11.04
N PRO A 332 17.08 -3.17 -11.78
CA PRO A 332 17.04 -3.17 -13.24
C PRO A 332 15.73 -3.70 -13.82
N ASP A 333 14.99 -4.49 -13.05
CA ASP A 333 13.70 -5.07 -13.47
C ASP A 333 12.50 -4.18 -13.18
N ALA A 334 12.70 -2.99 -12.57
CA ALA A 334 11.61 -2.10 -12.21
C ALA A 334 10.80 -1.65 -13.43
N ILE A 335 9.47 -1.78 -13.34
CA ILE A 335 8.57 -1.48 -14.46
C ILE A 335 8.17 0.00 -14.53
N HIS A 336 8.45 0.76 -13.47
CA HIS A 336 8.08 2.17 -13.38
C HIS A 336 9.32 3.02 -13.16
N ALA A 337 9.46 4.07 -13.97
CA ALA A 337 10.38 5.14 -13.68
C ALA A 337 9.75 6.05 -12.61
N ARG A 338 10.17 5.88 -11.36
CA ARG A 338 9.84 6.81 -10.28
C ARG A 338 10.65 8.10 -10.44
N GLY A 339 10.27 9.17 -9.74
CA GLY A 339 10.92 10.48 -9.92
C GLY A 339 12.44 10.41 -9.72
N THR A 340 13.20 11.12 -10.56
CA THR A 340 14.68 11.13 -10.53
C THR A 340 15.27 12.17 -9.58
N GLY A 341 14.43 13.05 -9.00
CA GLY A 341 14.86 14.13 -8.12
C GLY A 341 14.86 13.73 -6.65
N PHE A 342 16.00 13.95 -5.98
CA PHE A 342 16.20 13.62 -4.57
C PHE A 342 16.80 14.79 -3.79
N HIS A 343 16.28 15.05 -2.60
CA HIS A 343 16.92 15.92 -1.62
C HIS A 343 18.06 15.18 -0.94
N SER A 344 19.23 15.78 -0.90
CA SER A 344 20.34 15.32 -0.09
C SER A 344 20.18 15.75 1.38
N SER A 345 20.45 14.83 2.30
CA SER A 345 20.58 15.15 3.72
C SER A 345 21.69 16.18 4.01
N ALA A 346 22.74 16.24 3.20
CA ALA A 346 23.80 17.24 3.35
C ALA A 346 23.31 18.64 2.97
N ASP A 347 22.49 18.75 1.93
CA ASP A 347 21.87 20.02 1.49
C ASP A 347 20.86 20.52 2.52
N ILE A 348 19.97 19.62 2.99
CA ILE A 348 19.02 19.93 4.06
C ILE A 348 19.74 20.40 5.33
N ALA A 349 20.85 19.77 5.71
CA ALA A 349 21.63 20.19 6.88
C ALA A 349 22.20 21.62 6.74
N ARG A 350 22.42 22.10 5.52
CA ARG A 350 22.84 23.47 5.21
C ARG A 350 21.66 24.44 5.01
N GLY A 351 20.43 23.94 5.09
CA GLY A 351 19.22 24.72 4.82
C GLY A 351 18.93 24.91 3.33
N ASP A 352 19.56 24.14 2.45
CA ASP A 352 19.28 24.14 1.03
C ASP A 352 18.21 23.08 0.70
N TRP A 353 16.97 23.53 0.61
CA TRP A 353 15.81 22.68 0.34
C TRP A 353 15.43 22.64 -1.14
N GLU A 354 16.01 23.52 -1.96
CA GLU A 354 15.66 23.64 -3.38
C GLU A 354 16.58 22.80 -4.27
N ASN A 355 17.78 22.44 -3.79
CA ASN A 355 18.69 21.59 -4.54
C ASN A 355 18.19 20.13 -4.60
N LEU A 356 18.11 19.61 -5.82
CA LEU A 356 17.73 18.23 -6.10
C LEU A 356 18.87 17.52 -6.84
N VAL A 357 19.35 16.44 -6.24
CA VAL A 357 20.25 15.48 -6.89
C VAL A 357 19.42 14.69 -7.91
N GLN A 358 19.92 14.61 -9.14
CA GLN A 358 19.33 13.78 -10.18
C GLN A 358 20.06 12.44 -10.23
N ALA A 359 19.31 11.34 -10.16
CA ALA A 359 19.84 9.98 -10.34
C ALA A 359 18.97 9.23 -11.35
N PRO A 360 19.32 9.26 -12.65
CA PRO A 360 18.66 8.46 -13.67
C PRO A 360 18.76 6.97 -13.33
N ILE A 361 17.67 6.22 -13.49
CA ILE A 361 17.60 4.81 -13.08
C ILE A 361 18.59 3.96 -13.87
N GLU A 362 18.66 4.21 -15.19
CA GLU A 362 19.52 3.53 -16.16
C GLU A 362 21.02 3.64 -15.85
N ASP A 363 21.43 4.72 -15.18
CA ASP A 363 22.82 4.98 -14.82
C ASP A 363 23.19 4.44 -13.44
N ASN A 364 22.19 3.96 -12.67
CA ASN A 364 22.33 3.67 -11.25
C ASN A 364 21.74 2.30 -10.87
N PHE A 365 21.83 1.30 -11.74
CA PHE A 365 21.39 -0.05 -11.39
C PHE A 365 22.26 -0.66 -10.28
N GLY A 366 21.63 -1.43 -9.40
CA GLY A 366 22.29 -2.19 -8.35
C GLY A 366 21.75 -3.60 -8.21
N VAL A 367 22.41 -4.38 -7.34
CA VAL A 367 22.01 -5.75 -7.00
C VAL A 367 21.89 -5.82 -5.48
N LEU A 368 20.66 -5.96 -4.96
CA LEU A 368 20.45 -6.00 -3.51
C LEU A 368 20.83 -7.36 -2.90
N PHE A 369 20.60 -8.44 -3.65
CA PHE A 369 20.84 -9.81 -3.20
C PHE A 369 21.48 -10.60 -4.34
N GLU A 370 22.77 -10.91 -4.22
CA GLU A 370 23.49 -11.70 -5.23
C GLU A 370 22.96 -13.14 -5.34
N ASN A 371 22.47 -13.71 -4.24
CA ASN A 371 21.99 -15.09 -4.14
C ASN A 371 20.56 -15.15 -3.58
N LYS A 372 19.61 -14.58 -4.32
CA LYS A 372 18.20 -14.60 -3.91
C LYS A 372 17.70 -16.03 -3.75
N GLN A 373 17.01 -16.29 -2.64
CA GLN A 373 16.40 -17.60 -2.37
C GLN A 373 15.16 -17.78 -3.25
N LYS A 374 14.91 -18.98 -3.76
CA LYS A 374 13.63 -19.24 -4.44
C LYS A 374 12.48 -19.04 -3.44
N PRO A 375 11.35 -18.43 -3.86
CA PRO A 375 10.26 -18.19 -2.96
C PRO A 375 9.67 -19.52 -2.50
N HIS A 376 9.07 -19.49 -1.31
CA HIS A 376 8.32 -20.65 -0.84
C HIS A 376 7.12 -20.88 -1.78
N VAL A 377 7.02 -22.08 -2.33
CA VAL A 377 5.89 -22.50 -3.16
C VAL A 377 5.29 -23.74 -2.51
N GLU A 378 4.09 -23.60 -1.97
CA GLU A 378 3.33 -24.75 -1.50
C GLU A 378 2.90 -25.62 -2.69
N ARG A 379 2.75 -26.93 -2.42
CA ARG A 379 2.22 -27.86 -3.41
C ARG A 379 0.78 -27.45 -3.75
N ARG A 380 0.55 -27.01 -4.98
CA ARG A 380 -0.79 -26.64 -5.46
C ARG A 380 -1.56 -27.87 -5.92
N ILE A 381 -2.59 -28.25 -5.16
CA ILE A 381 -3.53 -29.30 -5.53
C ILE A 381 -4.76 -28.63 -6.14
N SER A 382 -5.15 -29.07 -7.34
CA SER A 382 -6.33 -28.55 -8.02
C SER A 382 -7.15 -29.67 -8.64
N VAL A 383 -8.44 -29.68 -8.36
CA VAL A 383 -9.41 -30.66 -8.86
C VAL A 383 -10.50 -29.90 -9.59
N ARG A 384 -10.84 -30.34 -10.81
CA ARG A 384 -11.97 -29.79 -11.57
C ARG A 384 -13.05 -30.84 -11.70
N ILE A 385 -14.27 -30.47 -11.30
CA ILE A 385 -15.44 -31.35 -11.34
C ILE A 385 -16.49 -30.67 -12.22
N LYS A 386 -16.97 -31.40 -13.24
CA LYS A 386 -18.04 -30.94 -14.12
C LYS A 386 -19.41 -31.27 -13.50
N ALA A 387 -19.66 -30.68 -12.34
CA ALA A 387 -20.92 -30.81 -11.61
C ALA A 387 -21.26 -29.48 -10.94
N ASP A 388 -22.55 -29.23 -10.79
CA ASP A 388 -23.08 -28.16 -9.96
C ASP A 388 -23.27 -28.65 -8.52
N LEU A 389 -23.08 -27.73 -7.57
CA LEU A 389 -23.34 -28.02 -6.18
C LEU A 389 -24.83 -27.89 -5.88
N LEU A 390 -25.48 -29.04 -5.70
CA LEU A 390 -26.88 -29.11 -5.32
C LEU A 390 -27.00 -29.18 -3.79
N GLU A 391 -27.91 -28.37 -3.24
CA GLU A 391 -28.15 -28.33 -1.80
C GLU A 391 -28.54 -29.71 -1.27
N GLY A 392 -27.87 -30.13 -0.20
CA GLY A 392 -28.17 -31.42 0.42
C GLY A 392 -27.46 -32.64 -0.19
N ILE A 393 -26.95 -32.54 -1.43
CA ILE A 393 -26.42 -33.69 -2.18
C ILE A 393 -24.89 -33.70 -2.13
N PRO A 394 -24.26 -34.75 -1.57
CA PRO A 394 -22.81 -34.79 -1.47
C PRO A 394 -22.14 -35.09 -2.81
N ILE A 395 -21.07 -34.37 -3.12
CA ILE A 395 -20.24 -34.60 -4.32
C ILE A 395 -18.90 -35.20 -3.91
N CYS A 396 -18.52 -36.33 -4.52
CA CYS A 396 -17.20 -36.92 -4.34
C CYS A 396 -16.13 -36.05 -5.02
N LEU A 397 -15.17 -35.52 -4.25
CA LEU A 397 -14.15 -34.63 -4.78
C LEU A 397 -12.93 -35.39 -5.30
N CYS A 398 -12.28 -36.17 -4.43
CA CYS A 398 -11.09 -36.95 -4.73
C CYS A 398 -10.79 -37.97 -3.62
N ASP A 399 -9.70 -38.72 -3.77
CA ASP A 399 -9.17 -39.61 -2.74
C ASP A 399 -8.67 -38.82 -1.53
N SER A 400 -8.99 -39.30 -0.33
CA SER A 400 -8.66 -38.64 0.94
C SER A 400 -7.16 -38.48 1.17
N ASN A 401 -6.35 -39.38 0.60
CA ASN A 401 -4.89 -39.36 0.70
C ASN A 401 -4.24 -38.30 -0.19
N LEU A 402 -5.00 -37.66 -1.10
CA LEU A 402 -4.47 -36.63 -1.98
C LEU A 402 -4.03 -35.39 -1.20
N LEU A 403 -4.79 -35.03 -0.17
CA LEU A 403 -4.62 -33.84 0.66
C LEU A 403 -4.10 -34.22 2.04
N LYS A 404 -2.85 -33.84 2.35
CA LYS A 404 -2.19 -34.12 3.64
C LYS A 404 -2.52 -33.05 4.68
N ASN A 405 -2.22 -33.35 5.94
CA ASN A 405 -2.37 -32.39 7.03
C ASN A 405 -1.48 -31.16 6.80
N GLY A 406 -2.06 -29.96 6.92
CA GLY A 406 -1.41 -28.69 6.63
C GLY A 406 -1.47 -28.26 5.15
N GLU A 407 -2.04 -29.07 4.26
CA GLU A 407 -2.21 -28.71 2.85
C GLU A 407 -3.62 -28.16 2.57
N LYS A 408 -3.74 -27.46 1.44
CA LYS A 408 -5.00 -26.97 0.86
C LYS A 408 -5.16 -27.39 -0.60
N MET A 409 -6.39 -27.53 -1.04
CA MET A 409 -6.78 -27.92 -2.39
C MET A 409 -7.82 -26.96 -2.94
N LEU A 410 -7.62 -26.51 -4.17
CA LEU A 410 -8.61 -25.76 -4.93
C LEU A 410 -9.53 -26.75 -5.68
N VAL A 411 -10.82 -26.71 -5.40
CA VAL A 411 -11.85 -27.45 -6.13
C VAL A 411 -12.62 -26.46 -7.00
N THR A 412 -12.58 -26.67 -8.32
CA THR A 412 -13.35 -25.89 -9.28
C THR A 412 -14.56 -26.69 -9.72
N LEU A 413 -15.74 -26.23 -9.31
CA LEU A 413 -17.04 -26.72 -9.78
C LEU A 413 -17.50 -25.88 -10.98
N GLN A 414 -18.66 -26.20 -11.54
CA GLN A 414 -19.19 -25.48 -12.70
C GLN A 414 -19.59 -24.03 -12.38
N SER A 415 -20.18 -23.79 -11.20
CA SER A 415 -20.72 -22.49 -10.78
C SER A 415 -19.91 -21.81 -9.67
N GLU A 416 -18.97 -22.52 -9.04
CA GLU A 416 -18.23 -21.99 -7.90
C GLU A 416 -16.85 -22.62 -7.72
N SER A 417 -16.01 -21.98 -6.90
CA SER A 417 -14.70 -22.50 -6.50
C SER A 417 -14.64 -22.59 -4.98
N ILE A 418 -14.12 -23.71 -4.48
CA ILE A 418 -14.03 -24.04 -3.05
C ILE A 418 -12.57 -24.31 -2.72
N ILE A 419 -12.14 -23.90 -1.53
CA ILE A 419 -10.88 -24.35 -0.94
C ILE A 419 -11.19 -25.35 0.15
N VAL A 420 -10.58 -26.53 0.03
CA VAL A 420 -10.59 -27.56 1.07
C VAL A 420 -9.24 -27.55 1.77
N ILE A 421 -9.23 -27.39 3.08
CA ILE A 421 -8.04 -27.43 3.94
C ILE A 421 -8.14 -28.67 4.82
N ARG A 422 -7.02 -29.39 4.95
CA ARG A 422 -6.88 -30.41 5.99
C ARG A 422 -5.91 -29.88 7.05
N ASN A 423 -6.36 -29.81 8.30
CA ASN A 423 -5.52 -29.41 9.43
C ASN A 423 -5.77 -30.32 10.64
N ALA A 424 -5.19 -30.00 11.80
CA ALA A 424 -5.29 -30.85 12.99
C ALA A 424 -6.73 -30.97 13.52
N ARG A 425 -7.63 -30.07 13.11
CA ARG A 425 -9.06 -30.11 13.42
C ARG A 425 -9.90 -30.90 12.42
N GLY A 426 -9.27 -31.42 11.36
CA GLY A 426 -9.92 -32.22 10.32
C GLY A 426 -10.01 -31.49 8.99
N LEU A 427 -11.09 -31.76 8.25
CA LEU A 427 -11.35 -31.12 6.95
C LEU A 427 -12.23 -29.90 7.16
N GLN A 428 -11.87 -28.80 6.52
CA GLN A 428 -12.65 -27.57 6.49
C GLN A 428 -12.75 -27.08 5.05
N ALA A 429 -13.88 -26.49 4.68
CA ALA A 429 -14.11 -26.02 3.32
C ALA A 429 -14.82 -24.67 3.32
N VAL A 430 -14.27 -23.73 2.55
CA VAL A 430 -14.80 -22.37 2.39
C VAL A 430 -14.74 -21.94 0.93
N SER A 431 -15.45 -20.88 0.56
CA SER A 431 -15.39 -20.35 -0.81
C SER A 431 -13.96 -19.95 -1.13
N ALA A 432 -13.49 -20.28 -2.33
CA ALA A 432 -12.16 -19.91 -2.78
C ALA A 432 -12.02 -18.42 -3.10
N ILE A 433 -13.13 -17.69 -3.21
CA ILE A 433 -13.16 -16.32 -3.69
C ILE A 433 -13.39 -15.38 -2.51
N CYS A 434 -12.39 -14.53 -2.23
CA CYS A 434 -12.48 -13.50 -1.21
C CYS A 434 -13.66 -12.54 -1.48
N SER A 435 -14.55 -12.36 -0.52
CA SER A 435 -15.74 -11.51 -0.65
C SER A 435 -15.45 -10.02 -0.84
N HIS A 436 -14.23 -9.55 -0.52
CA HIS A 436 -13.82 -8.16 -0.77
C HIS A 436 -13.54 -7.86 -2.25
N MET A 437 -12.58 -8.55 -2.86
CA MET A 437 -12.06 -8.20 -4.20
C MET A 437 -12.17 -9.35 -5.21
N GLY A 438 -12.80 -10.45 -4.81
CA GLY A 438 -12.87 -11.66 -5.62
C GLY A 438 -11.49 -12.28 -5.91
N VAL A 439 -10.52 -12.06 -5.03
CA VAL A 439 -9.18 -12.67 -5.12
C VAL A 439 -9.28 -14.14 -4.71
N ASN A 440 -8.58 -15.02 -5.43
CA ASN A 440 -8.53 -16.43 -5.06
C ASN A 440 -7.70 -16.63 -3.78
N LEU A 441 -8.30 -17.20 -2.75
CA LEU A 441 -7.71 -17.43 -1.44
C LEU A 441 -6.71 -18.60 -1.43
N ILE A 442 -6.57 -19.35 -2.53
CA ILE A 442 -5.63 -20.48 -2.61
C ILE A 442 -4.18 -20.05 -2.41
N ASP A 443 -3.84 -18.81 -2.77
CA ASP A 443 -2.50 -18.26 -2.59
C ASP A 443 -2.33 -17.63 -1.19
N GLY A 444 -3.38 -17.66 -0.37
CA GLY A 444 -3.38 -17.15 1.01
C GLY A 444 -2.77 -18.14 2.00
N PHE A 445 -2.18 -17.60 3.06
CA PHE A 445 -1.79 -18.39 4.24
C PHE A 445 -3.04 -18.93 4.96
N HIS A 446 -2.92 -20.06 5.64
CA HIS A 446 -3.92 -20.50 6.62
C HIS A 446 -3.26 -21.04 7.88
N ASP A 447 -3.97 -20.93 9.00
CA ASP A 447 -3.66 -21.63 10.23
C ASP A 447 -4.77 -22.65 10.55
N GLU A 448 -4.81 -23.13 11.79
CA GLU A 448 -5.83 -24.09 12.26
C GLU A 448 -7.24 -23.49 12.34
N GLN A 449 -7.38 -22.17 12.30
CA GLN A 449 -8.63 -21.47 12.55
C GLN A 449 -9.05 -20.58 11.38
N ASN A 450 -8.10 -20.02 10.64
CA ASN A 450 -8.35 -18.98 9.67
C ASN A 450 -7.63 -19.23 8.35
N ILE A 451 -8.24 -18.76 7.26
CA ILE A 451 -7.57 -18.47 5.98
C ILE A 451 -7.43 -16.96 5.81
N TYR A 452 -6.28 -16.53 5.29
CA TYR A 452 -5.96 -15.11 5.14
C TYR A 452 -5.97 -14.75 3.66
N CYS A 453 -6.72 -13.70 3.32
CA CYS A 453 -6.78 -13.17 1.96
C CYS A 453 -5.38 -12.76 1.47
N PRO A 454 -4.91 -13.27 0.33
CA PRO A 454 -3.58 -12.90 -0.14
C PRO A 454 -3.50 -11.46 -0.64
N GLY A 455 -4.63 -10.81 -0.94
CA GLY A 455 -4.62 -9.40 -1.31
C GLY A 455 -4.43 -8.44 -0.14
N HIS A 456 -5.13 -8.63 0.98
CA HIS A 456 -5.21 -7.60 2.05
C HIS A 456 -5.18 -8.17 3.46
N ALA A 457 -4.79 -9.45 3.60
CA ALA A 457 -4.66 -10.19 4.85
C ALA A 457 -5.90 -10.18 5.78
N VAL A 458 -7.09 -9.93 5.24
CA VAL A 458 -8.36 -10.19 5.94
C VAL A 458 -8.39 -11.66 6.33
N ALA A 459 -8.60 -11.94 7.62
CA ALA A 459 -8.72 -13.29 8.13
C ALA A 459 -10.18 -13.71 8.08
N TYR A 460 -10.44 -14.91 7.58
CA TYR A 460 -11.75 -15.54 7.59
C TYR A 460 -11.69 -16.82 8.40
N SER A 461 -12.61 -16.97 9.33
CA SER A 461 -12.79 -18.18 10.12
C SER A 461 -13.14 -19.37 9.21
N LEU A 462 -12.42 -20.47 9.36
CA LEU A 462 -12.69 -21.72 8.65
C LEU A 462 -13.92 -22.46 9.20
N ALA A 463 -14.43 -22.06 10.37
CA ALA A 463 -15.58 -22.69 11.00
C ALA A 463 -16.92 -22.14 10.48
N ASP A 464 -17.01 -20.83 10.29
CA ASP A 464 -18.26 -20.13 9.97
C ASP A 464 -18.12 -19.06 8.87
N GLY A 465 -16.92 -18.91 8.31
CA GLY A 465 -16.62 -17.98 7.22
C GLY A 465 -16.58 -16.51 7.64
N SER A 466 -16.80 -16.20 8.92
CA SER A 466 -16.85 -14.82 9.42
C SER A 466 -15.47 -14.14 9.36
N SER A 467 -15.48 -12.82 9.30
CA SER A 467 -14.30 -11.98 9.56
C SER A 467 -14.65 -10.91 10.60
N ASN A 468 -13.69 -10.07 10.97
CA ASN A 468 -13.95 -8.91 11.84
C ASN A 468 -14.78 -7.79 11.17
N CYS A 469 -15.22 -7.99 9.91
CA CYS A 469 -16.13 -7.09 9.21
C CYS A 469 -17.37 -7.87 8.77
N GLU A 470 -18.55 -7.39 9.15
CA GLU A 470 -19.83 -8.05 8.86
C GLU A 470 -20.13 -8.17 7.36
N PHE A 471 -19.65 -7.24 6.54
CA PHE A 471 -19.79 -7.27 5.08
C PHE A 471 -18.90 -8.33 4.42
N LEU A 472 -17.95 -8.90 5.16
CA LEU A 472 -16.94 -9.81 4.65
C LEU A 472 -17.12 -11.19 5.29
N LYS A 473 -17.92 -12.02 4.62
CA LYS A 473 -18.16 -13.41 5.01
C LYS A 473 -17.93 -14.35 3.84
N LEU A 474 -17.29 -15.49 4.10
CA LEU A 474 -17.17 -16.59 3.14
C LEU A 474 -18.33 -17.56 3.32
N GLN A 475 -18.73 -18.18 2.21
CA GLN A 475 -19.55 -19.39 2.28
C GLN A 475 -18.72 -20.53 2.88
N VAL A 476 -19.30 -21.27 3.82
CA VAL A 476 -18.74 -22.49 4.41
C VAL A 476 -19.46 -23.71 3.84
N TYR A 477 -18.73 -24.80 3.68
CA TYR A 477 -19.22 -26.06 3.13
C TYR A 477 -18.95 -27.19 4.11
N GLN A 478 -19.86 -28.15 4.19
CA GLN A 478 -19.62 -29.35 4.97
C GLN A 478 -18.75 -30.30 4.14
N VAL A 479 -17.56 -30.61 4.63
CA VAL A 479 -16.67 -31.58 4.02
C VAL A 479 -16.40 -32.73 4.98
N TYR A 480 -16.39 -33.96 4.50
CA TYR A 480 -16.13 -35.14 5.31
C TYR A 480 -15.42 -36.24 4.51
N ASP A 481 -14.75 -37.13 5.24
CA ASP A 481 -14.14 -38.33 4.69
C ASP A 481 -15.11 -39.50 4.85
N HIS A 482 -15.40 -40.21 3.76
CA HIS A 482 -16.17 -41.44 3.77
C HIS A 482 -15.56 -42.45 2.80
N ASN A 483 -15.19 -43.63 3.29
CA ASN A 483 -14.53 -44.68 2.51
C ASN A 483 -13.29 -44.18 1.74
N GLN A 484 -12.43 -43.38 2.39
CA GLN A 484 -11.21 -42.80 1.81
C GLN A 484 -11.47 -41.83 0.65
N LYS A 485 -12.67 -41.24 0.59
CA LYS A 485 -13.03 -40.21 -0.39
C LYS A 485 -13.59 -38.99 0.30
N PHE A 486 -13.25 -37.82 -0.23
CA PHE A 486 -13.83 -36.57 0.24
C PHE A 486 -15.19 -36.33 -0.38
N PHE A 487 -16.15 -35.96 0.45
CA PHE A 487 -17.47 -35.49 0.03
C PHE A 487 -17.67 -34.06 0.50
N GLU A 488 -18.32 -33.26 -0.32
CA GLU A 488 -18.73 -31.90 0.02
C GLU A 488 -20.24 -31.76 -0.13
N LYS A 489 -20.86 -31.06 0.83
CA LYS A 489 -22.29 -30.74 0.88
C LYS A 489 -22.47 -29.26 1.24
N ARG A 490 -23.22 -28.52 0.42
CA ARG A 490 -23.62 -27.15 0.73
C ARG A 490 -24.44 -27.14 2.02
N GLN A 491 -24.00 -26.39 3.03
CA GLN A 491 -24.85 -26.12 4.18
C GLN A 491 -26.01 -25.22 3.72
N CYS A 492 -27.24 -25.62 4.02
CA CYS A 492 -28.36 -24.69 4.00
C CYS A 492 -27.94 -23.49 4.85
N ALA A 493 -27.94 -22.30 4.27
CA ALA A 493 -27.92 -21.11 5.10
C ALA A 493 -29.19 -21.18 5.93
N SER A 494 -29.09 -21.59 7.19
CA SER A 494 -30.13 -21.33 8.16
C SER A 494 -30.27 -19.81 8.18
N ARG A 495 -31.25 -19.29 7.42
CA ARG A 495 -31.70 -17.92 7.56
C ARG A 495 -32.14 -17.80 9.01
N VAL A 496 -31.25 -17.27 9.84
CA VAL A 496 -31.64 -16.71 11.12
C VAL A 496 -32.51 -15.52 10.73
N PHE A 497 -33.81 -15.76 10.63
CA PHE A 497 -34.79 -14.70 10.70
C PHE A 497 -34.71 -14.18 12.14
N GLU A 498 -33.91 -13.13 12.35
CA GLU A 498 -34.06 -12.29 13.53
C GLU A 498 -35.37 -11.52 13.34
N ASN A 499 -36.32 -11.76 14.25
CA ASN A 499 -37.58 -11.01 14.35
C ASN A 499 -37.34 -9.63 14.95
#